data_AF-A0A946Y568-F1
#
_entry.id   AF-A0A946Y568-F1
#
_cell.length_a   1.000
_cell.length_b   1.000
_cell.length_c   1.000
_cell.angle_alpha   90.00
_cell.angle_beta   90.00
_cell.angle_gamma   90.00
#
_symmetry.space_group_name_H-M   'P 1'
#
loop_
_entity.id
_entity.type
_entity.pdbx_description
1 polymer ?
#
loop_
_entity_poly.entity_id
_entity_poly.type
_entity_poly.pdbx_seq_one_letter_code
_entity_poly.pdbx_strand_id
1 'polypeptide(L)' 'VADGLNYRAYRFYVFGREGLPCHRCGSLIERHTMGSRNLFLCPTCQAP' A
#
# COMPACT_ATOMS: atom_id res chain seq x y z
N VAL A 1 9.10 -1.12 -10.51
CA VAL A 1 10.34 -1.91 -10.32
C VAL A 1 11.00 -1.39 -9.05
N ALA A 2 11.47 -2.26 -8.15
CA ALA A 2 12.02 -1.82 -6.86
C ALA A 2 13.51 -1.51 -6.99
N ASP A 3 13.88 -0.24 -6.77
CA ASP A 3 15.23 0.32 -6.85
C ASP A 3 16.15 -0.24 -5.76
N GLY A 4 16.59 -1.50 -5.87
CA GLY A 4 17.58 -2.10 -4.96
C GLY A 4 17.08 -2.37 -3.53
N LEU A 5 15.77 -2.25 -3.27
CA LEU A 5 15.18 -2.55 -1.97
C LEU A 5 15.24 -4.06 -1.67
N ASN A 6 15.41 -4.43 -0.39
CA ASN A 6 15.39 -5.83 0.03
C ASN A 6 13.98 -6.45 -0.06
N TYR A 7 13.88 -7.78 -0.17
CA TYR A 7 12.60 -8.48 -0.31
C TYR A 7 11.56 -8.08 0.74
N ARG A 8 11.98 -7.86 1.99
CA ARG A 8 11.05 -7.47 3.06
C ARG A 8 10.41 -6.11 2.81
N ALA A 9 11.11 -5.18 2.17
CA ALA A 9 10.63 -3.84 1.90
C ALA A 9 9.62 -3.76 0.74
N TYR A 10 9.68 -4.66 -0.25
CA TYR A 10 8.80 -4.61 -1.42
C TYR A 10 7.86 -5.82 -1.57
N ARG A 11 7.94 -6.83 -0.69
CA ARG A 11 7.08 -8.03 -0.78
C ARG A 11 5.58 -7.73 -0.68
N PHE A 12 5.21 -6.61 -0.07
CA PHE A 12 3.82 -6.20 0.06
C PHE A 12 3.49 -5.07 -0.89
N TYR A 13 2.42 -5.23 -1.65
CA TYR A 13 1.99 -4.21 -2.60
C TYR A 13 1.35 -3.00 -1.91
N VAL A 14 0.48 -3.24 -0.93
CA VAL A 14 -0.21 -2.21 -0.14
C VAL A 14 -0.13 -2.41 1.38
N PHE A 15 -0.05 -3.66 1.85
CA PHE A 15 -0.09 -3.98 3.28
C PHE A 15 1.08 -3.35 4.04
N GLY A 16 0.79 -2.62 5.12
CA GLY A 16 1.80 -1.97 5.95
C GLY A 16 2.54 -0.82 5.26
N ARG A 17 2.04 -0.35 4.12
CA ARG A 17 2.65 0.73 3.32
C ARG A 17 1.87 2.05 3.41
N GLU A 18 1.11 2.27 4.47
CA GLU A 18 0.40 3.55 4.73
C GLU A 18 1.33 4.75 4.52
N GLY A 19 0.88 5.74 3.74
CA GLY A 19 1.66 6.94 3.45
C GLY A 19 2.80 6.73 2.43
N LEU A 20 3.04 5.52 1.93
CA LEU A 20 3.98 5.29 0.82
C LEU A 20 3.26 5.33 -0.53
N PRO A 21 3.97 5.70 -1.62
CA PRO A 21 3.40 5.69 -2.96
C PRO A 21 2.98 4.28 -3.43
N CYS A 22 1.81 4.19 -4.04
CA CYS A 22 1.34 3.01 -4.74
C CYS A 22 2.32 2.65 -5.87
N HIS A 23 2.72 1.38 -5.96
CA HIS A 23 3.63 0.92 -7.00
C HIS A 23 3.06 1.03 -8.43
N ARG A 24 1.74 1.20 -8.58
CA ARG A 24 1.08 1.33 -9.89
C ARG A 24 0.88 2.78 -10.32
N CYS A 25 0.29 3.61 -9.46
CA CYS A 25 -0.19 4.95 -9.82
C CYS A 25 0.46 6.09 -9.04
N GLY A 26 1.28 5.79 -8.03
CA GLY A 26 1.95 6.80 -7.20
C GLY A 26 1.09 7.42 -6.09
N SER A 27 -0.25 7.29 -6.13
CA SER A 27 -1.12 7.75 -5.03
C SER A 27 -0.73 7.11 -3.70
N LEU A 28 -0.86 7.85 -2.61
CA LEU A 28 -0.51 7.35 -1.28
C LEU A 28 -1.45 6.22 -0.87
N ILE A 29 -0.89 5.15 -0.29
CA ILE A 29 -1.66 4.07 0.30
C ILE A 29 -2.33 4.57 1.58
N GLU A 30 -3.61 4.28 1.72
CA GLU A 30 -4.41 4.61 2.89
C GLU A 30 -4.54 3.40 3.82
N ARG A 31 -4.63 3.67 5.13
CA ARG A 31 -5.01 2.69 6.14
C ARG A 31 -6.36 3.06 6.73
N HIS A 32 -7.28 2.10 6.72
CA HIS A 32 -8.57 2.22 7.41
C HIS A 32 -8.67 1.15 8.47
N THR A 33 -9.35 1.48 9.56
CA THR A 33 -9.69 0.51 10.60
C THR A 33 -11.17 0.18 10.47
N MET A 34 -11.50 -1.10 10.23
CA MET A 34 -12.86 -1.60 10.19
C MET A 34 -13.04 -2.65 11.29
N GLY A 35 -13.64 -2.23 12.41
CA GLY A 35 -13.67 -3.04 13.63
C GLY A 35 -12.26 -3.33 14.14
N SER A 36 -11.91 -4.61 14.28
CA SER A 36 -10.58 -5.06 14.70
C SER A 36 -9.58 -5.28 13.55
N ARG A 37 -9.95 -4.94 12.31
CA ARG A 37 -9.10 -5.18 11.12
C ARG A 37 -8.56 -3.89 10.56
N ASN A 38 -7.24 -3.85 10.35
CA ASN A 38 -6.59 -2.82 9.53
C ASN A 38 -6.67 -3.24 8.05
N LEU A 39 -7.20 -2.36 7.22
CA LEU A 39 -7.25 -2.46 5.78
C LEU A 39 -6.25 -1.47 5.19
N PHE A 40 -5.50 -1.91 4.19
CA PHE A 40 -4.58 -1.07 3.43
C PHE A 40 -5.00 -1.12 1.97
N LEU A 41 -5.20 0.04 1.35
CA LEU A 41 -5.57 0.11 -0.06
C LEU A 41 -5.01 1.36 -0.75
N CYS A 42 -4.92 1.28 -2.07
CA CYS A 42 -4.73 2.46 -2.90
C CYS A 42 -6.11 3.05 -3.26
N PRO A 43 -6.40 4.32 -2.91
CA PRO A 43 -7.70 4.93 -3.18
C PRO A 43 -7.98 5.11 -4.67
N THR A 44 -6.94 5.15 -5.51
CA THR A 44 -7.09 5.31 -6.97
C THR A 44 -7.23 3.97 -7.70
N CYS A 45 -6.47 2.95 -7.30
CA CYS A 45 -6.47 1.65 -7.99
C CYS A 45 -7.49 0.66 -7.44
N GLN A 46 -7.95 0.85 -6.21
CA GLN A 46 -8.89 -0.04 -5.51
C GLN A 46 -10.14 0.73 -5.05
N ALA A 47 -10.45 1.86 -5.71
CA ALA A 47 -11.77 2.48 -5.62
C ALA A 47 -12.86 1.46 -6.01
N PRO A 48 -14.11 1.65 -5.55
CA PRO A 48 -15.26 0.83 -5.96
C PRO A 48 -15.36 0.66 -7.48
#